data_AF-A0AAJ7BWA3-F1
#
_entry.id   AF-A0AAJ7BWA3-F1
#
_cell.length_a   1.000
_cell.length_b   1.000
_cell.length_c   1.000
_cell.angle_alpha   90.00
_cell.angle_beta   90.00
_cell.angle_gamma   90.00
#
_symmetry.space_group_name_H-M   'P 1'
#
loop_
_entity.id
_entity.type
_entity.pdbx_description
1 polymer ?
#
loop_
_entity_poly.entity_id
_entity_poly.type
_entity_poly.pdbx_seq_one_letter_code
_entity_poly.pdbx_strand_id
1 'polypeptide(L)'
;MEFMWLSRNPMKRVVLTVALIILGGTGRVDGVSESIIGSRETCDSEGEDFTVDKIPNTRCFNCICKNGFVECLKQQCPSIEGCYTLLELRNDECCHRCKGCVRNGVHHPSGTEWTEVNDPCRILTCKAGVITESKLRCYTPCSNPIPAAPGHCCPICLGCYVNGQKVTAERTVTTTEDPCVTCRCNMGRLTCAKQACPVLHCPASRIVHDSGECCPHCTGSGRFFSPPKGACMLGTTLYDSGTQFYVDECTRCSCTNSAISCTKETCPVLECNSEHQSTLPGRCCPQCPLVEQSRASCTYGGRTYGDGESWKLDPCKACACMQGKVRCAMPMCPPLNTPCPPNSRLQHPEGQCCPRCVESDGVCTVFGDPHYRTFDGKFFSFKGPCKYQLASDCVGHTFSIRVTNDARSTKASAWTKTIALKVGELKVNLGQKMRVKVNGKKVEIPYRVPHRLDINRTVDSVLVSTQIGIKILWDGISFLEVSAPTSYRGRLCGLCGNFNSLPKDDFTTRRGRLLQDSQRFGQSWAVGGKKRCARTRLPNVDVSGRRCRGRKDHRAPCSISADEQARGIASTSQC
;
A
#
# COMPACT_ATOMS: atom_id res chain seq x y z
N MET A 1 4.57 61.20 -20.15
CA MET A 1 3.78 61.48 -21.36
C MET A 1 2.87 60.28 -21.55
N GLU A 2 1.86 60.17 -20.67
CA GLU A 2 0.40 60.41 -20.92
C GLU A 2 -0.26 59.15 -21.54
N PHE A 3 -1.02 58.32 -20.79
CA PHE A 3 -2.43 58.46 -20.32
C PHE A 3 -3.39 58.81 -21.49
N MET A 4 -4.49 58.10 -21.80
CA MET A 4 -5.71 57.92 -21.00
C MET A 4 -6.76 57.00 -21.69
N TRP A 5 -7.39 56.11 -20.90
CA TRP A 5 -8.84 55.74 -20.75
C TRP A 5 -9.81 55.75 -21.97
N LEU A 6 -10.50 54.64 -22.32
CA LEU A 6 -11.71 54.01 -21.73
C LEU A 6 -13.08 54.64 -22.10
N SER A 7 -13.97 53.77 -22.60
CA SER A 7 -15.43 53.67 -22.33
C SER A 7 -16.46 54.41 -23.21
N ARG A 8 -17.37 53.63 -23.83
CA ARG A 8 -18.84 53.68 -23.55
C ARG A 8 -19.64 52.52 -24.22
N ASN A 9 -20.09 51.57 -23.37
CA ASN A 9 -21.44 50.94 -23.18
C ASN A 9 -22.50 50.88 -24.31
N PRO A 10 -23.58 50.03 -24.22
CA PRO A 10 -24.05 49.23 -23.07
C PRO A 10 -24.58 47.78 -23.32
N MET A 11 -24.38 46.94 -22.30
CA MET A 11 -25.42 46.23 -21.52
C MET A 11 -26.61 45.55 -22.23
N LYS A 12 -26.57 44.21 -22.32
CA LYS A 12 -27.74 43.34 -22.05
C LYS A 12 -27.31 42.18 -21.12
N ARG A 13 -28.03 42.03 -20.01
CA ARG A 13 -27.82 40.99 -19.00
C ARG A 13 -28.34 39.65 -19.51
N VAL A 14 -27.52 38.60 -19.44
CA VAL A 14 -27.97 37.21 -19.36
C VAL A 14 -27.25 36.58 -18.17
N VAL A 15 -28.05 36.03 -17.27
CA VAL A 15 -27.61 35.33 -16.06
C VAL A 15 -27.08 33.97 -16.47
N LEU A 16 -25.83 33.65 -16.12
CA LEU A 16 -25.30 32.28 -16.21
C LEU A 16 -24.63 31.89 -14.88
N THR A 17 -25.13 30.82 -14.32
CA THR A 17 -24.67 30.12 -13.12
C THR A 17 -23.26 29.56 -13.33
N VAL A 18 -22.36 29.88 -12.39
CA VAL A 18 -20.98 29.37 -12.36
C VAL A 18 -20.97 27.98 -11.71
N ALA A 19 -20.63 26.95 -12.50
CA ALA A 19 -20.22 25.65 -12.00
C ALA A 19 -18.69 25.59 -11.97
N LEU A 20 -18.10 25.60 -10.77
CA LEU A 20 -16.69 25.33 -10.54
C LEU A 20 -16.44 23.82 -10.68
N ILE A 21 -15.76 23.44 -11.76
CA ILE A 21 -15.18 22.09 -11.91
C ILE A 21 -13.82 22.10 -11.20
N ILE A 22 -13.76 21.49 -10.03
CA ILE A 22 -12.52 21.16 -9.34
C ILE A 22 -11.99 19.87 -9.97
N LEU A 23 -10.88 19.97 -10.70
CA LEU A 23 -10.08 18.84 -11.18
C LEU A 23 -9.44 18.14 -9.98
N GLY A 24 -10.16 17.20 -9.39
CA GLY A 24 -9.61 16.21 -8.46
C GLY A 24 -8.93 15.09 -9.25
N GLY A 25 -7.59 15.10 -9.26
CA GLY A 25 -6.79 13.99 -9.74
C GLY A 25 -7.09 12.73 -8.93
N THR A 26 -7.79 11.78 -9.54
CA THR A 26 -7.83 10.41 -9.06
C THR A 26 -6.54 9.74 -9.53
N GLY A 27 -5.60 9.56 -8.61
CA GLY A 27 -4.55 8.57 -8.79
C GLY A 27 -5.21 7.21 -8.94
N ARG A 28 -5.33 6.72 -10.17
CA ARG A 28 -5.65 5.33 -10.44
C ARG A 28 -4.50 4.50 -9.90
N VAL A 29 -4.80 3.72 -8.86
CA VAL A 29 -4.07 2.49 -8.61
C VAL A 29 -4.49 1.56 -9.75
N ASP A 30 -3.68 1.48 -10.81
CA ASP A 30 -3.86 0.53 -11.90
C ASP A 30 -3.50 -0.88 -11.40
N GLY A 31 -4.43 -1.46 -10.65
CA GLY A 31 -4.55 -2.89 -10.42
C GLY A 31 -5.77 -3.42 -11.15
N VAL A 32 -5.92 -3.09 -12.43
CA VAL A 32 -6.99 -3.64 -13.27
C VAL A 32 -6.46 -4.95 -13.86
N SER A 33 -6.94 -6.09 -13.36
CA SER A 33 -6.90 -7.31 -14.17
C SER A 33 -7.81 -7.07 -15.36
N GLU A 34 -7.27 -6.94 -16.57
CA GLU A 34 -8.07 -6.96 -17.79
C GLU A 34 -8.89 -8.26 -17.80
N SER A 35 -10.21 -8.14 -17.64
CA SER A 35 -11.13 -9.28 -17.72
C SER A 35 -11.46 -9.55 -19.18
N ILE A 36 -11.36 -10.80 -19.62
CA ILE A 36 -11.80 -11.25 -20.94
C ILE A 36 -13.31 -10.99 -21.05
N ILE A 37 -13.73 -10.21 -22.06
CA ILE A 37 -15.14 -9.86 -22.28
C ILE A 37 -15.73 -10.88 -23.25
N GLY A 38 -16.73 -11.66 -22.81
CA GLY A 38 -17.39 -12.67 -23.63
C GLY A 38 -18.33 -13.58 -22.83
N SER A 39 -18.99 -14.51 -23.52
CA SER A 39 -19.76 -15.59 -22.91
C SER A 39 -18.85 -16.75 -22.50
N ARG A 40 -19.20 -17.45 -21.41
CA ARG A 40 -18.43 -18.60 -20.92
C ARG A 40 -18.68 -19.80 -21.83
N GLU A 41 -17.63 -20.34 -22.43
CA GLU A 41 -17.69 -21.52 -23.29
C GLU A 41 -17.72 -22.81 -22.45
N THR A 42 -18.43 -23.83 -22.91
CA THR A 42 -18.51 -25.14 -22.27
C THR A 42 -17.49 -26.11 -22.85
N CYS A 43 -17.04 -27.08 -22.05
CA CYS A 43 -16.08 -28.10 -22.45
C CYS A 43 -16.43 -29.44 -21.79
N ASP A 44 -16.11 -30.54 -22.47
CA ASP A 44 -16.56 -31.88 -22.08
C ASP A 44 -15.55 -32.65 -21.23
N SER A 45 -14.25 -32.37 -21.40
CA SER A 45 -13.15 -33.09 -20.74
C SER A 45 -12.43 -32.19 -19.74
N GLU A 46 -12.55 -32.48 -18.44
CA GLU A 46 -11.84 -31.75 -17.38
C GLU A 46 -10.31 -31.80 -17.57
N GLY A 47 -9.66 -30.63 -17.51
CA GLY A 47 -8.21 -30.50 -17.65
C GLY A 47 -7.68 -30.47 -19.10
N GLU A 48 -8.53 -30.51 -20.12
CA GLU A 48 -8.12 -30.34 -21.51
C GLU A 48 -7.74 -28.89 -21.83
N ASP A 49 -6.64 -28.70 -22.57
CA ASP A 49 -6.20 -27.39 -23.08
C ASP A 49 -7.14 -26.93 -24.21
N PHE A 50 -7.66 -25.70 -24.10
CA PHE A 50 -8.69 -25.19 -25.00
C PHE A 50 -8.21 -23.94 -25.76
N THR A 51 -8.13 -23.99 -27.09
CA THR A 51 -7.72 -22.83 -27.92
C THR A 51 -8.95 -22.03 -28.37
N VAL A 52 -9.05 -20.75 -27.97
CA VAL A 52 -10.22 -19.90 -28.29
C VAL A 52 -9.92 -18.96 -29.46
N ASP A 53 -10.21 -19.35 -30.70
CA ASP A 53 -9.87 -18.58 -31.92
C ASP A 53 -10.43 -17.14 -31.99
N LYS A 54 -11.34 -16.76 -31.09
CA LYS A 54 -12.06 -15.47 -31.07
C LYS A 54 -11.51 -14.43 -30.08
N ILE A 55 -10.46 -14.74 -29.30
CA ILE A 55 -9.84 -13.77 -28.38
C ILE A 55 -8.71 -13.01 -29.09
N PRO A 56 -8.68 -11.67 -29.10
CA PRO A 56 -7.50 -10.95 -29.56
C PRO A 56 -6.30 -11.28 -28.66
N ASN A 57 -5.21 -11.79 -29.25
CA ASN A 57 -3.99 -12.20 -28.56
C ASN A 57 -4.13 -13.48 -27.67
N THR A 58 -4.90 -14.48 -28.15
CA THR A 58 -5.06 -15.83 -27.56
C THR A 58 -3.79 -16.45 -26.95
N ARG A 59 -2.64 -16.23 -27.59
CA ARG A 59 -1.32 -16.74 -27.17
C ARG A 59 -0.88 -16.34 -25.76
N CYS A 60 -1.51 -15.33 -25.15
CA CYS A 60 -1.21 -14.88 -23.79
C CYS A 60 -2.12 -15.45 -22.71
N PHE A 61 -3.00 -16.36 -23.06
CA PHE A 61 -3.95 -16.96 -22.14
C PHE A 61 -3.76 -18.46 -22.15
N ASN A 62 -3.60 -19.06 -20.98
CA ASN A 62 -3.69 -20.49 -20.81
C ASN A 62 -5.11 -20.83 -20.38
N CYS A 63 -5.82 -21.62 -21.18
CA CYS A 63 -7.23 -21.92 -21.00
C CYS A 63 -7.42 -23.42 -20.79
N ILE A 64 -8.02 -23.78 -19.64
CA ILE A 64 -8.28 -25.18 -19.29
C ILE A 64 -9.76 -25.40 -19.00
N CYS A 65 -10.24 -26.60 -19.28
CA CYS A 65 -11.57 -27.01 -18.86
C CYS A 65 -11.64 -27.22 -17.35
N LYS A 66 -12.55 -26.51 -16.67
CA LYS A 66 -12.76 -26.64 -15.23
C LYS A 66 -14.24 -26.54 -14.85
N ASN A 67 -14.75 -27.60 -14.26
CA ASN A 67 -16.17 -27.79 -13.91
C ASN A 67 -17.14 -27.65 -15.11
N GLY A 68 -16.76 -28.17 -16.29
CA GLY A 68 -17.56 -28.15 -17.52
C GLY A 68 -17.52 -26.83 -18.30
N PHE A 69 -16.63 -25.92 -17.92
CA PHE A 69 -16.48 -24.60 -18.54
C PHE A 69 -15.01 -24.23 -18.76
N VAL A 70 -14.74 -23.49 -19.82
CA VAL A 70 -13.40 -22.99 -20.13
C VAL A 70 -13.00 -21.86 -19.17
N GLU A 71 -11.89 -22.03 -18.46
CA GLU A 71 -11.26 -21.01 -17.61
C GLU A 71 -9.90 -20.60 -18.19
N CYS A 72 -9.80 -19.33 -18.58
CA CYS A 72 -8.58 -18.75 -19.15
C CYS A 72 -7.85 -17.85 -18.15
N LEU A 73 -6.54 -18.07 -17.97
CA LEU A 73 -5.67 -17.27 -17.15
C LEU A 73 -4.65 -16.53 -18.03
N LYS A 74 -4.58 -15.21 -17.89
CA LYS A 74 -3.57 -14.39 -18.56
C LYS A 74 -2.19 -14.73 -18.00
N GLN A 75 -1.26 -15.08 -18.87
CA GLN A 75 0.15 -15.25 -18.51
C GLN A 75 0.71 -13.92 -18.00
N GLN A 76 1.38 -13.96 -16.84
CA GLN A 76 2.12 -12.80 -16.33
C GLN A 76 3.42 -12.65 -17.10
N CYS A 77 3.59 -11.50 -17.75
CA CYS A 77 4.84 -11.17 -18.44
C CYS A 77 5.86 -10.54 -17.49
N PRO A 78 7.16 -10.86 -17.66
CA PRO A 78 8.22 -10.17 -16.93
C PRO A 78 8.23 -8.67 -17.29
N SER A 79 8.64 -7.83 -16.33
CA SER A 79 8.80 -6.40 -16.60
C SER A 79 9.85 -6.16 -17.69
N ILE A 80 9.49 -5.32 -18.66
CA ILE A 80 10.38 -4.82 -19.72
C ILE A 80 10.84 -3.38 -19.44
N GLU A 81 10.60 -2.89 -18.23
CA GLU A 81 11.00 -1.55 -17.81
C GLU A 81 12.53 -1.38 -17.83
N GLY A 82 13.00 -0.24 -18.33
CA GLY A 82 14.44 0.03 -18.50
C GLY A 82 15.11 -0.77 -19.64
N CYS A 83 14.34 -1.56 -20.41
CA CYS A 83 14.85 -2.42 -21.45
C CYS A 83 14.39 -1.97 -22.84
N TYR A 84 15.29 -1.26 -23.51
CA TYR A 84 15.01 -0.76 -24.85
C TYR A 84 15.07 -1.85 -25.92
N THR A 85 16.03 -2.78 -25.84
CA THR A 85 16.29 -3.78 -26.88
C THR A 85 15.47 -5.05 -26.66
N LEU A 86 14.28 -5.10 -27.27
CA LEU A 86 13.37 -6.24 -27.20
C LEU A 86 13.63 -7.22 -28.34
N LEU A 87 13.65 -8.51 -28.02
CA LEU A 87 13.68 -9.58 -29.02
C LEU A 87 12.35 -9.62 -29.78
N GLU A 88 12.43 -10.02 -31.04
CA GLU A 88 11.25 -10.23 -31.88
C GLU A 88 10.41 -11.37 -31.29
N LEU A 89 9.12 -11.09 -31.09
CA LEU A 89 8.17 -12.02 -30.51
C LEU A 89 7.88 -13.14 -31.52
N ARG A 90 8.19 -14.39 -31.17
CA ARG A 90 7.86 -15.53 -32.02
C ARG A 90 6.36 -15.80 -32.00
N ASN A 91 5.84 -16.48 -33.02
CA ASN A 91 4.40 -16.72 -33.19
C ASN A 91 3.77 -17.50 -32.01
N ASP A 92 4.57 -18.26 -31.26
CA ASP A 92 4.22 -19.08 -30.11
C ASP A 92 4.49 -18.43 -28.74
N GLU A 93 5.08 -17.24 -28.68
CA GLU A 93 5.41 -16.56 -27.43
C GLU A 93 4.41 -15.45 -27.07
N CYS A 94 3.96 -15.41 -25.81
CA CYS A 94 3.11 -14.33 -25.30
C CYS A 94 3.89 -13.03 -25.02
N CYS A 95 5.04 -13.16 -24.37
CA CYS A 95 5.70 -12.04 -23.70
C CYS A 95 6.95 -11.58 -24.44
N HIS A 96 7.07 -10.26 -24.62
CA HIS A 96 8.32 -9.67 -25.07
C HIS A 96 9.44 -9.95 -24.07
N ARG A 97 10.63 -10.24 -24.59
CA ARG A 97 11.81 -10.55 -23.79
C ARG A 97 12.93 -9.59 -24.14
N CYS A 98 13.63 -9.14 -23.11
CA CYS A 98 14.86 -8.39 -23.28
C CYS A 98 15.96 -9.27 -23.84
N LYS A 99 16.77 -8.71 -24.75
CA LYS A 99 17.96 -9.38 -25.23
C LYS A 99 18.90 -9.69 -24.06
N GLY A 100 19.21 -10.96 -23.86
CA GLY A 100 20.20 -11.44 -22.89
C GLY A 100 21.63 -11.34 -23.43
N CYS A 101 22.60 -11.67 -22.59
CA CYS A 101 24.02 -11.67 -22.91
C CYS A 101 24.57 -13.10 -22.93
N VAL A 102 25.65 -13.33 -23.67
CA VAL A 102 26.37 -14.60 -23.65
C VAL A 102 27.84 -14.32 -23.33
N ARG A 103 28.38 -14.97 -22.29
CA ARG A 103 29.81 -14.92 -21.94
C ARG A 103 30.31 -16.34 -21.71
N ASN A 104 31.43 -16.70 -22.33
CA ASN A 104 32.03 -18.04 -22.22
C ASN A 104 31.04 -19.19 -22.51
N GLY A 105 30.11 -18.98 -23.46
CA GLY A 105 29.07 -19.97 -23.80
C GLY A 105 27.88 -20.04 -22.84
N VAL A 106 27.87 -19.26 -21.75
CA VAL A 106 26.78 -19.22 -20.78
C VAL A 106 25.85 -18.04 -21.09
N HIS A 107 24.54 -18.30 -21.14
CA HIS A 107 23.52 -17.27 -21.35
C HIS A 107 23.08 -16.62 -20.03
N HIS A 108 23.10 -15.30 -20.00
CA HIS A 108 22.70 -14.45 -18.88
C HIS A 108 21.46 -13.61 -19.27
N PRO A 109 20.33 -13.75 -18.57
CA PRO A 109 19.17 -12.89 -18.78
C PRO A 109 19.51 -11.41 -18.58
N SER A 110 18.84 -10.52 -19.32
CA SER A 110 18.96 -9.07 -19.10
C SER A 110 18.51 -8.69 -17.68
N GLY A 111 19.27 -7.83 -17.03
CA GLY A 111 19.07 -7.42 -15.63
C GLY A 111 19.88 -8.23 -14.62
N THR A 112 20.59 -9.28 -15.04
CA THR A 112 21.42 -10.08 -14.13
C THR A 112 22.75 -9.42 -13.82
N GLU A 113 23.24 -9.69 -12.62
CA GLU A 113 24.55 -9.29 -12.10
C GLU A 113 25.26 -10.50 -11.49
N TRP A 114 26.57 -10.59 -11.68
CA TRP A 114 27.40 -11.64 -11.08
C TRP A 114 28.83 -11.14 -10.85
N THR A 115 29.58 -11.86 -10.01
CA THR A 115 30.97 -11.54 -9.69
C THR A 115 31.92 -12.59 -10.26
N GLU A 116 33.20 -12.23 -10.44
CA GLU A 116 34.23 -13.23 -10.72
C GLU A 116 34.65 -13.95 -9.44
N VAL A 117 34.77 -15.29 -9.51
CA VAL A 117 35.10 -16.14 -8.36
C VAL A 117 36.44 -15.74 -7.70
N ASN A 118 37.40 -15.26 -8.50
CA ASN A 118 38.74 -14.91 -8.05
C ASN A 118 38.92 -13.42 -7.70
N ASP A 119 38.01 -12.54 -8.12
CA ASP A 119 38.04 -11.11 -7.76
C ASP A 119 36.62 -10.69 -7.33
N PRO A 120 36.32 -10.71 -6.01
CA PRO A 120 35.00 -10.36 -5.50
C PRO A 120 34.65 -8.88 -5.71
N CYS A 121 35.61 -8.04 -6.12
CA CYS A 121 35.37 -6.65 -6.49
C CYS A 121 34.98 -6.49 -7.95
N ARG A 122 35.19 -7.48 -8.81
CA ARG A 122 34.86 -7.39 -10.24
C ARG A 122 33.42 -7.83 -10.45
N ILE A 123 32.58 -6.87 -10.84
CA ILE A 123 31.15 -7.05 -11.06
C ILE A 123 30.86 -7.01 -12.55
N LEU A 124 30.09 -7.97 -13.02
CA LEU A 124 29.57 -8.04 -14.38
C LEU A 124 28.06 -7.90 -14.37
N THR A 125 27.56 -7.05 -15.24
CA THR A 125 26.12 -6.81 -15.40
C THR A 125 25.72 -7.05 -16.84
N CYS A 126 24.60 -7.74 -17.05
CA CYS A 126 23.99 -7.88 -18.37
C CYS A 126 22.79 -6.94 -18.47
N LYS A 127 22.81 -5.99 -19.42
CA LYS A 127 21.65 -5.14 -19.72
C LYS A 127 21.42 -5.09 -21.21
N ALA A 128 20.25 -5.60 -21.64
CA ALA A 128 19.78 -5.52 -23.03
C ALA A 128 20.82 -5.97 -24.07
N GLY A 129 21.54 -7.06 -23.77
CA GLY A 129 22.56 -7.66 -24.64
C GLY A 129 23.96 -7.06 -24.54
N VAL A 130 24.19 -6.14 -23.61
CA VAL A 130 25.50 -5.54 -23.31
C VAL A 130 26.00 -6.04 -21.97
N ILE A 131 27.20 -6.59 -21.95
CA ILE A 131 27.90 -6.93 -20.70
C ILE A 131 28.73 -5.72 -20.28
N THR A 132 28.52 -5.24 -19.05
CA THR A 132 29.39 -4.22 -18.45
C THR A 132 30.14 -4.81 -17.28
N GLU A 133 31.45 -4.86 -17.42
CA GLU A 133 32.41 -5.19 -16.36
C GLU A 133 32.86 -3.91 -15.67
N SER A 134 32.79 -3.89 -14.34
CA SER A 134 33.27 -2.78 -13.52
C SER A 134 33.93 -3.31 -12.25
N LYS A 135 34.85 -2.53 -11.68
CA LYS A 135 35.48 -2.88 -10.40
C LYS A 135 34.90 -2.01 -9.30
N LEU A 136 34.28 -2.64 -8.33
CA LEU A 136 33.71 -2.03 -7.14
C LEU A 136 34.79 -1.22 -6.40
N ARG A 137 34.50 0.05 -6.10
CA ARG A 137 35.39 0.93 -5.33
C ARG A 137 34.91 1.03 -3.90
N CYS A 138 35.72 0.57 -2.97
CA CYS A 138 35.37 0.64 -1.55
C CYS A 138 35.46 2.06 -1.03
N TYR A 139 34.47 2.45 -0.23
CA TYR A 139 34.46 3.68 0.54
C TYR A 139 34.62 3.33 2.01
N THR A 140 35.57 3.94 2.71
CA THR A 140 35.94 3.53 4.07
C THR A 140 35.85 4.71 5.03
N PRO A 141 34.66 5.01 5.59
CA PRO A 141 34.42 6.21 6.41
C PRO A 141 34.92 6.05 7.87
N CYS A 142 36.06 5.37 8.07
CA CYS A 142 36.65 5.16 9.39
C CYS A 142 38.18 5.10 9.30
N SER A 143 38.86 5.55 10.36
CA SER A 143 40.32 5.61 10.40
C SER A 143 40.99 4.26 10.59
N ASN A 144 40.31 3.30 11.24
CA ASN A 144 40.85 1.97 11.57
C ASN A 144 39.93 0.86 11.02
N PRO A 145 39.95 0.62 9.70
CA PRO A 145 39.12 -0.42 9.09
C PRO A 145 39.67 -1.82 9.37
N ILE A 146 38.77 -2.78 9.53
CA ILE A 146 39.10 -4.20 9.53
C ILE A 146 39.25 -4.63 8.05
N PRO A 147 40.37 -5.27 7.66
CA PRO A 147 40.57 -5.75 6.30
C PRO A 147 39.45 -6.67 5.82
N ALA A 148 39.19 -6.67 4.51
CA ALA A 148 38.18 -7.54 3.92
C ALA A 148 38.55 -9.03 4.15
N ALA A 149 37.58 -9.83 4.58
CA ALA A 149 37.75 -11.27 4.70
C ALA A 149 37.91 -11.92 3.31
N PRO A 150 38.51 -13.12 3.20
CA PRO A 150 38.56 -13.86 1.94
C PRO A 150 37.17 -13.97 1.28
N GLY A 151 37.11 -13.72 -0.03
CA GLY A 151 35.86 -13.70 -0.80
C GLY A 151 35.01 -12.43 -0.65
N HIS A 152 35.44 -11.43 0.14
CA HIS A 152 34.78 -10.14 0.25
C HIS A 152 35.63 -9.03 -0.38
N CYS A 153 34.98 -8.06 -1.03
CA CYS A 153 35.69 -6.97 -1.69
C CYS A 153 36.15 -5.87 -0.73
N CYS A 154 35.25 -5.40 0.14
CA CYS A 154 35.46 -4.16 0.89
C CYS A 154 35.76 -4.37 2.37
N PRO A 155 36.61 -3.51 2.96
CA PRO A 155 36.90 -3.54 4.39
C PRO A 155 35.68 -3.17 5.22
N ILE A 156 35.76 -3.42 6.52
CA ILE A 156 34.68 -3.25 7.48
C ILE A 156 35.04 -2.13 8.48
N CYS A 157 34.14 -1.17 8.64
CA CYS A 157 34.19 -0.20 9.74
C CYS A 157 33.38 -0.70 10.94
N LEU A 158 33.95 -0.59 12.15
CA LEU A 158 33.25 -0.87 13.39
C LEU A 158 32.31 0.30 13.73
N GLY A 159 31.05 -0.02 14.01
CA GLY A 159 29.99 0.96 14.17
C GLY A 159 29.33 1.31 12.83
N CYS A 160 28.04 1.61 12.90
CA CYS A 160 27.24 1.96 11.73
C CYS A 160 27.29 3.48 11.48
N TYR A 161 28.44 4.04 11.11
CA TYR A 161 28.57 5.48 10.89
C TYR A 161 28.87 5.82 9.44
N VAL A 162 27.95 6.49 8.75
CA VAL A 162 28.17 7.02 7.39
C VAL A 162 28.13 8.53 7.47
N ASN A 163 29.20 9.22 7.08
CA ASN A 163 29.30 10.69 7.15
C ASN A 163 28.95 11.26 8.55
N GLY A 164 29.37 10.59 9.62
CA GLY A 164 29.09 10.99 11.01
C GLY A 164 27.70 10.59 11.56
N GLN A 165 26.87 9.90 10.77
CA GLN A 165 25.52 9.52 11.18
C GLN A 165 25.37 8.04 11.50
N LYS A 166 24.70 7.73 12.61
CA LYS A 166 24.40 6.36 13.02
C LYS A 166 23.29 5.76 12.14
N VAL A 167 23.65 4.86 11.23
CA VAL A 167 22.70 4.06 10.43
C VAL A 167 22.21 2.86 11.24
N THR A 168 20.96 2.44 11.01
CA THR A 168 20.37 1.27 11.69
C THR A 168 20.95 -0.02 11.12
N ALA A 169 21.04 -1.06 11.97
CA ALA A 169 21.47 -2.37 11.50
C ALA A 169 20.47 -2.94 10.48
N GLU A 170 20.94 -3.81 9.60
CA GLU A 170 20.18 -4.52 8.56
C GLU A 170 19.70 -3.69 7.34
N ARG A 171 20.24 -2.48 7.09
CA ARG A 171 19.88 -1.66 5.92
C ARG A 171 21.05 -1.26 5.04
N THR A 172 20.77 -1.18 3.74
CA THR A 172 21.63 -0.55 2.72
C THR A 172 21.24 0.93 2.61
N VAL A 173 22.21 1.83 2.72
CA VAL A 173 22.04 3.28 2.72
C VAL A 173 22.83 3.87 1.56
N THR A 174 22.22 4.77 0.79
CA THR A 174 22.93 5.55 -0.24
C THR A 174 23.34 6.92 0.29
N THR A 175 24.40 7.51 -0.26
CA THR A 175 24.81 8.87 0.12
C THR A 175 24.03 9.91 -0.68
N THR A 176 23.73 11.06 -0.08
CA THR A 176 23.02 12.16 -0.78
C THR A 176 23.88 12.90 -1.80
N GLU A 177 25.21 12.79 -1.67
CA GLU A 177 26.17 13.42 -2.60
C GLU A 177 26.42 12.53 -3.81
N ASP A 178 26.39 11.21 -3.62
CA ASP A 178 26.55 10.22 -4.68
C ASP A 178 25.61 9.02 -4.40
N PRO A 179 24.46 8.94 -5.12
CA PRO A 179 23.50 7.86 -4.91
C PRO A 179 24.05 6.47 -5.29
N CYS A 180 25.19 6.40 -5.99
CA CYS A 180 25.86 5.14 -6.35
C CYS A 180 26.78 4.60 -5.26
N VAL A 181 27.02 5.35 -4.19
CA VAL A 181 27.71 4.84 -3.00
C VAL A 181 26.68 4.18 -2.11
N THR A 182 26.80 2.87 -1.95
CA THR A 182 25.94 2.06 -1.07
C THR A 182 26.71 1.60 0.16
N CYS A 183 26.12 1.75 1.32
CA CYS A 183 26.67 1.39 2.62
C CYS A 183 25.72 0.41 3.31
N ARG A 184 26.17 -0.81 3.60
CA ARG A 184 25.39 -1.79 4.34
C ARG A 184 25.92 -1.92 5.75
N CYS A 185 25.07 -1.70 6.76
CA CYS A 185 25.43 -2.03 8.13
C CYS A 185 24.75 -3.31 8.60
N ASN A 186 25.53 -4.28 9.07
CA ASN A 186 25.02 -5.53 9.62
C ASN A 186 25.60 -5.75 11.02
N MET A 187 24.75 -5.83 12.04
CA MET A 187 25.17 -6.04 13.44
C MET A 187 26.33 -5.14 13.90
N GLY A 188 26.27 -3.84 13.55
CA GLY A 188 27.33 -2.88 13.90
C GLY A 188 28.58 -2.93 13.02
N ARG A 189 28.57 -3.68 11.92
CA ARG A 189 29.66 -3.78 10.93
C ARG A 189 29.24 -3.10 9.63
N LEU A 190 29.88 -1.99 9.29
CA LEU A 190 29.58 -1.20 8.12
C LEU A 190 30.52 -1.55 6.97
N THR A 191 29.96 -1.77 5.77
CA THR A 191 30.70 -1.95 4.52
C THR A 191 30.13 -1.01 3.48
N CYS A 192 30.96 -0.16 2.87
CA CYS A 192 30.52 0.77 1.84
C CYS A 192 31.28 0.57 0.52
N ALA A 193 30.55 0.73 -0.58
CA ALA A 193 31.07 0.53 -1.91
C ALA A 193 30.34 1.39 -2.94
N LYS A 194 31.09 1.88 -3.92
CA LYS A 194 30.59 2.55 -5.11
C LYS A 194 30.66 1.60 -6.28
N GLN A 195 29.58 1.52 -7.04
CA GLN A 195 29.47 0.73 -8.27
C GLN A 195 29.24 1.64 -9.47
N ALA A 196 29.85 1.31 -10.62
CA ALA A 196 29.56 2.00 -11.86
C ALA A 196 28.24 1.52 -12.47
N CYS A 197 27.52 2.44 -13.10
CA CYS A 197 26.28 2.11 -13.80
C CYS A 197 26.53 1.32 -15.08
N PRO A 198 25.67 0.32 -15.38
CA PRO A 198 25.79 -0.48 -16.58
C PRO A 198 25.69 0.39 -17.84
N VAL A 199 26.37 -0.03 -18.90
CA VAL A 199 26.22 0.57 -20.22
C VAL A 199 24.84 0.22 -20.77
N LEU A 200 24.10 1.24 -21.18
CA LEU A 200 22.73 1.10 -21.65
C LEU A 200 22.68 0.92 -23.16
N HIS A 201 21.85 -0.01 -23.63
CA HIS A 201 21.63 -0.26 -25.04
C HIS A 201 20.40 0.51 -25.55
N CYS A 202 20.49 1.83 -25.57
CA CYS A 202 19.46 2.69 -26.18
C CYS A 202 20.08 3.95 -26.78
N PRO A 203 19.37 4.63 -27.70
CA PRO A 203 19.80 5.93 -28.20
C PRO A 203 19.96 6.93 -27.04
N ALA A 204 20.94 7.84 -27.15
CA ALA A 204 21.20 8.84 -26.10
C ALA A 204 19.96 9.67 -25.74
N SER A 205 19.07 9.95 -26.70
CA SER A 205 17.80 10.66 -26.50
C SER A 205 16.77 9.92 -25.64
N ARG A 206 17.00 8.63 -25.35
CA ARG A 206 16.11 7.78 -24.54
C ARG A 206 16.67 7.46 -23.16
N ILE A 207 17.90 7.89 -22.87
CA ILE A 207 18.54 7.73 -21.57
C ILE A 207 17.98 8.81 -20.64
N VAL A 208 17.35 8.39 -19.55
CA VAL A 208 16.78 9.28 -18.52
C VAL A 208 17.46 8.99 -17.19
N HIS A 209 17.71 10.05 -16.42
CA HIS A 209 18.25 9.98 -15.07
C HIS A 209 17.27 10.64 -14.12
N ASP A 210 16.67 9.84 -13.23
CA ASP A 210 15.69 10.32 -12.27
C ASP A 210 16.39 10.86 -11.02
N SER A 211 15.80 11.93 -10.45
CA SER A 211 16.37 12.57 -9.26
C SER A 211 16.42 11.62 -8.07
N GLY A 212 17.61 11.40 -7.53
CA GLY A 212 17.86 10.53 -6.37
C GLY A 212 18.20 9.08 -6.72
N GLU A 213 18.11 8.67 -7.98
CA GLU A 213 18.56 7.35 -8.43
C GLU A 213 20.06 7.33 -8.76
N CYS A 214 20.71 6.18 -8.55
CA CYS A 214 22.12 6.01 -8.91
C CYS A 214 22.29 5.98 -10.43
N CYS A 215 21.60 5.05 -11.10
CA CYS A 215 21.85 4.76 -12.50
C CYS A 215 20.75 5.26 -13.42
N PRO A 216 21.13 5.78 -14.60
CA PRO A 216 20.15 6.10 -15.61
C PRO A 216 19.51 4.81 -16.14
N HIS A 217 18.35 4.96 -16.77
CA HIS A 217 17.63 3.88 -17.42
C HIS A 217 17.15 4.31 -18.81
N CYS A 218 16.80 3.32 -19.65
CA CYS A 218 16.25 3.58 -20.97
C CYS A 218 14.72 3.71 -20.91
N THR A 219 14.17 4.71 -21.59
CA THR A 219 12.71 4.87 -21.76
C THR A 219 12.23 4.41 -23.13
N GLY A 220 11.02 3.86 -23.17
CA GLY A 220 10.43 3.30 -24.38
C GLY A 220 11.05 1.96 -24.79
N SER A 221 10.67 1.49 -25.97
CA SER A 221 11.15 0.21 -26.51
C SER A 221 11.53 0.34 -27.99
N GLY A 222 12.51 -0.46 -28.38
CA GLY A 222 13.01 -0.66 -29.73
C GLY A 222 13.02 -2.14 -30.07
N ARG A 223 12.84 -2.46 -31.35
CA ARG A 223 12.96 -3.84 -31.85
C ARG A 223 14.41 -4.13 -32.16
N PHE A 224 14.92 -5.24 -31.64
CA PHE A 224 16.25 -5.71 -31.95
C PHE A 224 16.28 -6.45 -33.28
N PHE A 225 17.17 -6.04 -34.17
CA PHE A 225 17.52 -6.80 -35.37
C PHE A 225 18.98 -7.22 -35.26
N SER A 226 19.25 -8.52 -35.42
CA SER A 226 20.62 -9.04 -35.42
C SER A 226 21.40 -8.46 -36.61
N PRO A 227 22.49 -7.73 -36.37
CA PRO A 227 23.31 -7.21 -37.46
C PRO A 227 23.92 -8.35 -38.29
N PRO A 228 24.11 -8.17 -39.61
CA PRO A 228 24.77 -9.17 -40.45
C PRO A 228 26.25 -9.32 -40.06
N LYS A 229 26.83 -10.49 -40.40
CA LYS A 229 28.28 -10.78 -40.27
C LYS A 229 28.85 -10.63 -38.85
N GLY A 230 28.05 -10.86 -37.81
CA GLY A 230 28.52 -10.80 -36.44
C GLY A 230 28.80 -9.38 -35.93
N ALA A 231 28.35 -8.35 -36.64
CA ALA A 231 28.43 -6.97 -36.16
C ALA A 231 27.58 -6.78 -34.89
N CYS A 232 27.88 -5.72 -34.16
CA CYS A 232 27.18 -5.31 -32.95
C CYS A 232 26.49 -3.97 -33.18
N MET A 233 25.41 -3.75 -32.43
CA MET A 233 24.73 -2.46 -32.38
C MET A 233 24.74 -1.99 -30.94
N LEU A 234 25.13 -0.73 -30.69
CA LEU A 234 24.99 -0.07 -29.39
C LEU A 234 24.26 1.26 -29.60
N GLY A 235 23.05 1.37 -29.03
CA GLY A 235 22.16 2.48 -29.30
C GLY A 235 21.71 2.46 -30.76
N THR A 236 22.19 3.41 -31.57
CA THR A 236 21.94 3.48 -33.02
C THR A 236 23.19 3.22 -33.86
N THR A 237 24.34 2.98 -33.23
CA THR A 237 25.63 2.87 -33.92
C THR A 237 25.97 1.41 -34.18
N LEU A 238 26.42 1.10 -35.41
CA LEU A 238 26.87 -0.21 -35.82
C LEU A 238 28.40 -0.33 -35.65
N TYR A 239 28.86 -1.46 -35.14
CA TYR A 239 30.27 -1.77 -34.95
C TYR A 239 30.59 -3.13 -35.58
N ASP A 240 31.65 -3.20 -36.37
CA ASP A 240 32.08 -4.45 -36.98
C ASP A 240 32.64 -5.44 -35.94
N SER A 241 32.48 -6.73 -36.21
CA SER A 241 33.04 -7.78 -35.34
C SER A 241 34.56 -7.64 -35.24
N GLY A 242 35.10 -7.65 -34.02
CA GLY A 242 36.53 -7.48 -33.72
C GLY A 242 36.95 -6.04 -33.38
N THR A 243 36.04 -5.07 -33.48
CA THR A 243 36.34 -3.67 -33.17
C THR A 243 36.35 -3.39 -31.66
N GLN A 244 37.21 -2.45 -31.25
CA GLN A 244 37.19 -1.82 -29.93
C GLN A 244 36.87 -0.34 -30.09
N PHE A 245 36.06 0.20 -29.19
CA PHE A 245 35.60 1.58 -29.24
C PHE A 245 35.38 2.14 -27.83
N TYR A 246 35.38 3.47 -27.72
CA TYR A 246 35.11 4.17 -26.47
C TYR A 246 33.73 4.80 -26.54
N VAL A 247 32.92 4.58 -25.51
CA VAL A 247 31.62 5.25 -25.36
C VAL A 247 31.82 6.61 -24.71
N ASP A 248 32.72 6.67 -23.74
CA ASP A 248 33.19 7.86 -23.03
C ASP A 248 34.61 7.60 -22.50
N GLU A 249 35.22 8.60 -21.84
CA GLU A 249 36.57 8.52 -21.24
C GLU A 249 36.70 7.40 -20.18
N CYS A 250 35.58 6.90 -19.64
CA CYS A 250 35.52 5.89 -18.60
C CYS A 250 35.15 4.49 -19.11
N THR A 251 34.70 4.37 -20.36
CA THR A 251 34.01 3.18 -20.85
C THR A 251 34.58 2.74 -22.18
N ARG A 252 35.29 1.61 -22.16
CA ARG A 252 35.82 0.95 -23.35
C ARG A 252 35.02 -0.30 -23.65
N CYS A 253 34.52 -0.43 -24.87
CA CYS A 253 33.74 -1.57 -25.32
C CYS A 253 34.43 -2.32 -26.45
N SER A 254 34.04 -3.58 -26.61
CA SER A 254 34.48 -4.46 -27.68
C SER A 254 33.27 -5.14 -28.30
N CYS A 255 33.27 -5.25 -29.62
CA CYS A 255 32.31 -6.05 -30.37
C CYS A 255 32.96 -7.37 -30.79
N THR A 256 32.34 -8.50 -30.48
CA THR A 256 32.80 -9.80 -30.95
C THR A 256 31.59 -10.68 -31.24
N ASN A 257 31.38 -11.03 -32.51
CA ASN A 257 30.32 -11.92 -32.96
C ASN A 257 28.94 -11.59 -32.34
N SER A 258 28.49 -10.35 -32.53
CA SER A 258 27.23 -9.80 -32.04
C SER A 258 27.06 -9.70 -30.52
N ALA A 259 28.13 -9.95 -29.76
CA ALA A 259 28.21 -9.70 -28.33
C ALA A 259 29.01 -8.42 -28.04
N ILE A 260 28.47 -7.56 -27.18
CA ILE A 260 29.15 -6.35 -26.70
C ILE A 260 29.61 -6.60 -25.27
N SER A 261 30.91 -6.42 -25.05
CA SER A 261 31.51 -6.43 -23.71
C SER A 261 32.24 -5.12 -23.46
N CYS A 262 31.82 -4.42 -22.42
CA CYS A 262 32.35 -3.13 -22.00
C CYS A 262 33.07 -3.26 -20.66
N THR A 263 34.16 -2.53 -20.49
CA THR A 263 34.83 -2.29 -19.23
C THR A 263 34.64 -0.83 -18.85
N LYS A 264 34.05 -0.59 -17.68
CA LYS A 264 33.75 0.75 -17.17
C LYS A 264 34.51 1.00 -15.88
N GLU A 265 35.32 2.06 -15.87
CA GLU A 265 36.06 2.48 -14.69
C GLU A 265 35.12 3.09 -13.66
N THR A 266 35.17 2.58 -12.44
CA THR A 266 34.45 3.16 -11.30
C THR A 266 35.38 4.15 -10.59
N CYS A 267 34.96 5.41 -10.55
CA CYS A 267 35.75 6.45 -9.90
C CYS A 267 35.70 6.35 -8.38
N PRO A 268 36.82 6.68 -7.70
CA PRO A 268 36.86 6.69 -6.25
C PRO A 268 35.88 7.74 -5.69
N VAL A 269 35.43 7.51 -4.45
CA VAL A 269 34.72 8.54 -3.70
C VAL A 269 35.77 9.56 -3.26
N LEU A 270 35.58 10.82 -3.66
CA LEU A 270 36.49 11.91 -3.34
C LEU A 270 35.98 12.68 -2.11
N GLU A 271 36.91 13.07 -1.24
CA GLU A 271 36.58 13.77 0.02
C GLU A 271 36.51 15.30 -0.15
N CYS A 272 37.11 15.84 -1.22
CA CYS A 272 37.09 17.26 -1.54
C CYS A 272 35.81 17.69 -2.26
N ASN A 273 35.47 18.98 -2.14
CA ASN A 273 34.34 19.60 -2.85
C ASN A 273 34.46 19.45 -4.38
N SER A 274 33.34 19.30 -5.08
CA SER A 274 33.29 19.19 -6.55
C SER A 274 33.93 20.38 -7.26
N GLU A 275 33.86 21.59 -6.69
CA GLU A 275 34.51 22.79 -7.22
C GLU A 275 36.04 22.72 -7.21
N HIS A 276 36.61 21.92 -6.31
CA HIS A 276 38.05 21.71 -6.22
C HIS A 276 38.51 20.48 -7.00
N GLN A 277 37.58 19.64 -7.45
CA GLN A 277 37.93 18.45 -8.22
C GLN A 277 38.41 18.85 -9.61
N SER A 278 39.49 18.22 -10.06
CA SER A 278 40.02 18.41 -11.40
C SER A 278 40.15 17.07 -12.11
N THR A 279 39.78 17.03 -13.38
CA THR A 279 39.98 15.87 -14.25
C THR A 279 41.05 16.22 -15.26
N LEU A 280 42.11 15.42 -15.31
CA LEU A 280 43.17 15.61 -16.29
C LEU A 280 42.67 15.19 -17.69
N PRO A 281 43.12 15.86 -18.77
CA PRO A 281 42.75 15.48 -20.14
C PRO A 281 43.04 13.99 -20.41
N GLY A 282 42.07 13.28 -21.01
CA GLY A 282 42.18 11.85 -21.32
C GLY A 282 42.13 10.91 -20.11
N ARG A 283 41.73 11.40 -18.92
CA ARG A 283 41.48 10.58 -17.73
C ARG A 283 39.99 10.51 -17.44
N CYS A 284 39.53 9.32 -17.04
CA CYS A 284 38.17 9.09 -16.61
C CYS A 284 37.82 9.85 -15.31
N CYS A 285 38.64 9.71 -14.27
CA CYS A 285 38.24 10.09 -12.91
C CYS A 285 38.81 11.43 -12.44
N PRO A 286 38.01 12.24 -11.74
CA PRO A 286 38.49 13.43 -11.06
C PRO A 286 39.44 13.09 -9.91
N GLN A 287 40.25 14.06 -9.51
CA GLN A 287 41.14 13.99 -8.35
C GLN A 287 41.01 15.23 -7.47
N CYS A 288 41.32 15.08 -6.18
CA CYS A 288 41.41 16.19 -5.23
C CYS A 288 42.78 16.88 -5.31
N PRO A 289 42.83 18.21 -5.19
CA PRO A 289 44.08 18.93 -5.06
C PRO A 289 44.71 18.59 -3.70
N LEU A 290 46.03 18.40 -3.69
CA LEU A 290 46.80 18.16 -2.48
C LEU A 290 46.84 19.46 -1.67
N VAL A 291 45.90 19.67 -0.74
CA VAL A 291 45.91 20.84 0.15
C VAL A 291 46.38 20.39 1.54
N GLU A 292 47.51 20.97 1.98
CA GLU A 292 48.06 20.80 3.32
C GLU A 292 47.05 21.20 4.41
N GLN A 293 47.14 20.50 5.54
CA GLN A 293 46.25 20.52 6.70
C GLN A 293 45.86 21.94 7.15
N SER A 294 44.66 22.38 6.77
CA SER A 294 43.94 23.42 7.52
C SER A 294 42.89 22.74 8.40
N ARG A 295 42.84 23.11 9.68
CA ARG A 295 41.76 22.70 10.59
C ARG A 295 40.46 23.30 10.07
N ALA A 296 39.74 22.52 9.28
CA ALA A 296 38.65 23.01 8.48
C ALA A 296 37.39 23.22 9.35
N SER A 297 37.03 24.48 9.62
CA SER A 297 35.85 24.88 10.38
C SER A 297 34.67 25.23 9.47
N CYS A 298 33.45 25.04 9.95
CA CYS A 298 32.22 25.32 9.20
C CYS A 298 31.44 26.46 9.84
N THR A 299 30.87 27.36 9.04
CA THR A 299 29.96 28.40 9.55
C THR A 299 28.52 28.08 9.16
N TYR A 300 27.63 27.95 10.14
CA TYR A 300 26.21 27.69 9.92
C TYR A 300 25.34 28.53 10.86
N GLY A 301 24.40 29.30 10.29
CA GLY A 301 23.48 30.13 11.07
C GLY A 301 24.17 31.19 11.94
N GLY A 302 25.32 31.72 11.50
CA GLY A 302 26.11 32.70 12.25
C GLY A 302 26.99 32.12 13.36
N ARG A 303 27.02 30.79 13.53
CA ARG A 303 27.92 30.08 14.46
C ARG A 303 29.00 29.32 13.69
N THR A 304 30.21 29.31 14.24
CA THR A 304 31.34 28.54 13.72
C THR A 304 31.44 27.23 14.49
N TYR A 305 31.54 26.13 13.75
CA TYR A 305 31.66 24.76 14.25
C TYR A 305 33.04 24.21 13.86
N GLY A 306 33.73 23.58 14.80
CA GLY A 306 35.00 22.91 14.53
C GLY A 306 34.81 21.61 13.75
N ASP A 307 35.87 21.13 13.09
CA ASP A 307 35.86 19.82 12.43
C ASP A 307 35.43 18.70 13.41
N GLY A 308 34.49 17.86 13.00
CA GLY A 308 33.84 16.83 13.81
C GLY A 308 32.68 17.30 14.70
N GLU A 309 32.44 18.62 14.82
CA GLU A 309 31.39 19.15 15.70
C GLU A 309 29.99 18.98 15.08
N SER A 310 29.02 18.52 15.88
CA SER A 310 27.65 18.23 15.43
C SER A 310 26.58 19.00 16.20
N TRP A 311 25.53 19.45 15.52
CA TRP A 311 24.39 20.18 16.09
C TRP A 311 23.05 19.70 15.53
N LYS A 312 21.98 19.89 16.30
CA LYS A 312 20.59 19.61 15.87
C LYS A 312 19.91 20.91 15.45
N LEU A 313 19.25 20.89 14.30
CA LEU A 313 18.41 21.99 13.82
C LEU A 313 16.97 21.82 14.30
N ASP A 314 16.48 20.60 14.22
CA ASP A 314 15.13 20.22 14.63
C ASP A 314 15.12 18.70 14.96
N PRO A 315 14.00 18.11 15.42
CA PRO A 315 13.92 16.69 15.72
C PRO A 315 14.26 15.75 14.55
N CYS A 316 14.09 16.22 13.31
CA CYS A 316 14.32 15.53 12.05
C CYS A 316 15.61 15.92 11.33
N LYS A 317 16.43 16.82 11.85
CA LYS A 317 17.60 17.29 11.10
C LYS A 317 18.76 17.59 12.03
N ALA A 318 19.85 16.87 11.82
CA ALA A 318 21.12 17.11 12.49
C ALA A 318 22.21 17.35 11.44
N CYS A 319 23.17 18.19 11.79
CA CYS A 319 24.30 18.54 10.95
C CYS A 319 25.61 18.35 11.72
N ALA A 320 26.69 18.13 10.99
CA ALA A 320 28.04 18.12 11.52
C ALA A 320 29.00 18.85 10.59
N CYS A 321 30.03 19.45 11.16
CA CYS A 321 31.13 20.00 10.41
C CYS A 321 32.12 18.88 10.14
N MET A 322 32.39 18.62 8.87
CA MET A 322 33.32 17.59 8.44
C MET A 322 34.20 18.19 7.35
N GLN A 323 35.48 18.40 7.68
CA GLN A 323 36.52 19.01 6.86
C GLN A 323 36.07 20.35 6.25
N GLY A 324 35.48 21.23 7.08
CA GLY A 324 35.03 22.56 6.65
C GLY A 324 33.69 22.57 5.91
N LYS A 325 33.05 21.42 5.74
CA LYS A 325 31.70 21.31 5.16
C LYS A 325 30.64 20.97 6.21
N VAL A 326 29.56 21.75 6.23
CA VAL A 326 28.34 21.40 6.95
C VAL A 326 27.67 20.21 6.24
N ARG A 327 27.64 19.06 6.89
CA ARG A 327 26.95 17.86 6.42
C ARG A 327 25.73 17.62 7.28
N CYS A 328 24.55 17.83 6.71
CA CYS A 328 23.28 17.57 7.37
C CYS A 328 22.68 16.26 6.89
N ALA A 329 21.98 15.56 7.77
CA ALA A 329 21.02 14.58 7.29
C ALA A 329 19.84 14.40 8.24
N MET A 330 18.83 13.75 7.68
CA MET A 330 17.53 13.54 8.31
C MET A 330 17.39 12.07 8.74
N PRO A 331 16.88 11.78 9.95
CA PRO A 331 16.49 10.44 10.32
C PRO A 331 15.44 9.93 9.33
N MET A 332 15.77 8.89 8.57
CA MET A 332 14.78 8.17 7.77
C MET A 332 13.87 7.39 8.70
N CYS A 333 12.58 7.64 8.61
CA CYS A 333 11.61 6.98 9.45
C CYS A 333 11.44 5.51 9.05
N PRO A 334 11.12 4.63 10.02
CA PRO A 334 10.83 3.24 9.71
C PRO A 334 9.76 3.17 8.61
N PRO A 335 9.98 2.39 7.53
CA PRO A 335 8.97 2.23 6.50
C PRO A 335 7.72 1.62 7.13
N LEU A 336 6.59 2.32 7.03
CA LEU A 336 5.30 1.86 7.49
C LEU A 336 4.68 0.95 6.42
N ASN A 337 5.36 -0.15 6.12
CA ASN A 337 4.92 -1.11 5.09
C ASN A 337 3.68 -1.89 5.52
N THR A 338 3.27 -1.78 6.78
CA THR A 338 2.06 -2.39 7.33
C THR A 338 1.16 -1.31 7.93
N PRO A 339 -0.16 -1.37 7.70
CA PRO A 339 -1.12 -0.56 8.43
C PRO A 339 -0.90 -0.71 9.94
N CYS A 340 -1.15 0.35 10.70
CA CYS A 340 -1.09 0.30 12.15
C CYS A 340 -1.96 -0.85 12.70
N PRO A 341 -1.53 -1.53 13.78
CA PRO A 341 -2.32 -2.58 14.42
C PRO A 341 -3.77 -2.13 14.73
N PRO A 342 -4.75 -3.06 14.83
CA PRO A 342 -6.10 -2.73 15.25
C PRO A 342 -6.09 -1.89 16.54
N ASN A 343 -6.90 -0.84 16.58
CA ASN A 343 -6.96 0.15 17.66
C ASN A 343 -5.73 1.06 17.79
N SER A 344 -5.01 1.30 16.68
CA SER A 344 -3.98 2.33 16.63
C SER A 344 -4.04 3.10 15.32
N ARG A 345 -3.61 4.36 15.38
CA ARG A 345 -3.54 5.26 14.24
C ARG A 345 -2.14 5.82 14.11
N LEU A 346 -1.77 6.13 12.88
CA LEU A 346 -0.51 6.79 12.64
C LEU A 346 -0.58 8.23 13.15
N GLN A 347 0.34 8.61 14.02
CA GLN A 347 0.44 9.98 14.52
C GLN A 347 1.90 10.42 14.54
N HIS A 348 2.13 11.72 14.28
CA HIS A 348 3.40 12.39 14.49
C HIS A 348 3.39 13.02 15.88
N PRO A 349 4.10 12.44 16.86
CA PRO A 349 4.17 13.00 18.21
C PRO A 349 4.97 14.31 18.19
N GLU A 350 4.56 15.30 18.97
CA GLU A 350 5.32 16.54 19.11
C GLU A 350 6.75 16.27 19.58
N GLY A 351 7.73 16.93 18.96
CA GLY A 351 9.15 16.79 19.28
C GLY A 351 9.82 15.51 18.78
N GLN A 352 9.13 14.65 18.03
CA GLN A 352 9.70 13.44 17.40
C GLN A 352 9.69 13.57 15.89
N CYS A 353 10.75 13.10 15.22
CA CYS A 353 10.79 13.14 13.77
C CYS A 353 9.79 12.19 13.12
N CYS A 354 9.69 10.97 13.67
CA CYS A 354 9.05 9.88 12.96
C CYS A 354 7.63 9.60 13.42
N PRO A 355 6.72 9.33 12.46
CA PRO A 355 5.39 8.87 12.79
C PRO A 355 5.47 7.51 13.47
N ARG A 356 4.60 7.30 14.44
CA ARG A 356 4.42 6.01 15.11
C ARG A 356 2.95 5.68 15.26
N CYS A 357 2.63 4.40 15.32
CA CYS A 357 1.29 3.96 15.67
C CYS A 357 1.05 4.29 17.13
N VAL A 358 0.11 5.20 17.37
CA VAL A 358 -0.36 5.55 18.71
C VAL A 358 -1.72 4.89 18.88
N GLU A 359 -1.92 4.26 20.03
CA GLU A 359 -3.21 3.64 20.34
C GLU A 359 -4.34 4.67 20.25
N SER A 360 -5.44 4.27 19.66
CA SER A 360 -6.65 5.07 19.51
C SER A 360 -7.81 4.42 20.25
N ASP A 361 -8.85 5.20 20.52
CA ASP A 361 -10.10 4.68 21.07
C ASP A 361 -10.60 3.50 20.22
N GLY A 362 -11.04 2.44 20.88
CA GLY A 362 -11.69 1.31 20.23
C GLY A 362 -13.09 1.70 19.78
N VAL A 363 -13.48 1.32 18.57
CA VAL A 363 -14.80 1.65 18.00
C VAL A 363 -15.58 0.37 17.66
N CYS A 364 -16.74 0.22 18.27
CA CYS A 364 -17.70 -0.83 17.96
C CYS A 364 -18.91 -0.23 17.23
N THR A 365 -19.34 -0.84 16.11
CA THR A 365 -20.50 -0.37 15.35
C THR A 365 -21.60 -1.41 15.23
N VAL A 366 -22.84 -0.95 15.15
CA VAL A 366 -24.04 -1.75 14.85
C VAL A 366 -24.82 -1.06 13.74
N PHE A 367 -25.18 -1.79 12.68
CA PHE A 367 -25.84 -1.22 11.50
C PHE A 367 -26.72 -2.24 10.78
N GLY A 368 -27.68 -1.79 9.98
CA GLY A 368 -28.54 -2.68 9.18
C GLY A 368 -29.45 -3.58 10.02
N ASP A 369 -29.48 -4.89 9.70
CA ASP A 369 -30.40 -5.89 10.28
C ASP A 369 -29.72 -7.03 11.08
N PRO A 370 -29.45 -6.79 12.37
CA PRO A 370 -28.29 -6.06 12.85
C PRO A 370 -26.96 -6.79 12.52
N HIS A 371 -26.07 -6.07 11.86
CA HIS A 371 -24.65 -6.39 11.71
C HIS A 371 -23.84 -5.66 12.77
N TYR A 372 -22.77 -6.30 13.22
CA TYR A 372 -21.89 -5.82 14.28
C TYR A 372 -20.46 -5.81 13.78
N ARG A 373 -19.72 -4.78 14.19
CA ARG A 373 -18.26 -4.74 14.15
C ARG A 373 -17.77 -4.56 15.58
N THR A 374 -16.99 -5.51 16.09
CA THR A 374 -16.40 -5.45 17.44
C THR A 374 -15.32 -4.36 17.54
N PHE A 375 -14.89 -4.06 18.76
CA PHE A 375 -13.79 -3.12 18.98
C PHE A 375 -12.51 -3.54 18.25
N ASP A 376 -12.23 -4.85 18.15
CA ASP A 376 -11.03 -5.36 17.50
C ASP A 376 -11.22 -5.57 15.98
N GLY A 377 -12.42 -5.28 15.45
CA GLY A 377 -12.69 -5.23 14.02
C GLY A 377 -13.33 -6.48 13.42
N LYS A 378 -13.77 -7.45 14.24
CA LYS A 378 -14.50 -8.63 13.76
C LYS A 378 -15.92 -8.26 13.34
N PHE A 379 -16.29 -8.64 12.13
CA PHE A 379 -17.65 -8.49 11.60
C PHE A 379 -18.48 -9.75 11.85
N PHE A 380 -19.74 -9.57 12.26
CA PHE A 380 -20.70 -10.66 12.36
C PHE A 380 -22.16 -10.19 12.30
N SER A 381 -23.05 -11.14 11.98
CA SER A 381 -24.50 -10.88 11.91
C SER A 381 -25.22 -11.67 12.99
N PHE A 382 -26.11 -11.01 13.74
CA PHE A 382 -26.89 -11.64 14.81
C PHE A 382 -28.28 -11.03 14.94
N LYS A 383 -29.32 -11.82 14.65
CA LYS A 383 -30.71 -11.34 14.57
C LYS A 383 -31.56 -11.78 15.77
N GLY A 384 -31.15 -11.38 16.96
CA GLY A 384 -31.89 -11.65 18.19
C GLY A 384 -32.95 -10.57 18.51
N PRO A 385 -34.25 -10.88 18.67
CA PRO A 385 -35.28 -9.90 18.99
C PRO A 385 -35.45 -9.74 20.50
N CYS A 386 -34.37 -9.34 21.18
CA CYS A 386 -34.38 -9.16 22.63
C CYS A 386 -33.46 -8.01 23.06
N LYS A 387 -33.26 -7.90 24.37
CA LYS A 387 -32.28 -7.01 24.97
C LYS A 387 -30.96 -7.76 25.14
N TYR A 388 -29.86 -7.13 24.72
CA TYR A 388 -28.52 -7.70 24.78
C TYR A 388 -27.53 -6.75 25.44
N GLN A 389 -26.52 -7.31 26.09
CA GLN A 389 -25.35 -6.56 26.54
C GLN A 389 -24.46 -6.25 25.34
N LEU A 390 -24.38 -4.99 24.94
CA LEU A 390 -23.57 -4.57 23.79
C LEU A 390 -22.09 -4.45 24.19
N ALA A 391 -21.81 -3.61 25.19
CA ALA A 391 -20.49 -3.44 25.78
C ALA A 391 -20.64 -3.11 27.28
N SER A 392 -19.72 -3.53 28.12
CA SER A 392 -19.68 -3.22 29.55
C SER A 392 -18.24 -3.27 30.03
N ASP A 393 -17.87 -2.45 31.01
CA ASP A 393 -16.67 -2.72 31.81
C ASP A 393 -16.95 -3.90 32.74
N CYS A 394 -16.31 -5.03 32.49
CA CYS A 394 -16.56 -6.28 33.20
C CYS A 394 -15.56 -6.54 34.31
N VAL A 395 -14.58 -5.62 34.47
CA VAL A 395 -13.59 -5.64 35.55
C VAL A 395 -13.92 -4.56 36.57
N GLY A 396 -14.01 -3.29 36.14
CA GLY A 396 -14.24 -2.15 37.03
C GLY A 396 -15.71 -1.74 37.18
N HIS A 397 -16.62 -2.33 36.37
CA HIS A 397 -18.06 -2.06 36.41
C HIS A 397 -18.45 -0.57 36.30
N THR A 398 -17.63 0.24 35.63
CA THR A 398 -17.85 1.70 35.51
C THR A 398 -19.03 2.06 34.60
N PHE A 399 -19.28 1.27 33.56
CA PHE A 399 -20.40 1.48 32.63
C PHE A 399 -20.99 0.19 32.06
N SER A 400 -22.22 0.28 31.57
CA SER A 400 -22.86 -0.77 30.77
C SER A 400 -23.73 -0.17 29.67
N ILE A 401 -23.60 -0.69 28.45
CA ILE A 401 -24.41 -0.31 27.28
C ILE A 401 -25.23 -1.53 26.85
N ARG A 402 -26.54 -1.36 26.80
CA ARG A 402 -27.47 -2.40 26.37
C ARG A 402 -28.23 -1.95 25.14
N VAL A 403 -28.38 -2.86 24.19
CA VAL A 403 -29.16 -2.66 22.97
C VAL A 403 -30.43 -3.49 23.05
N THR A 404 -31.55 -2.92 22.61
CA THR A 404 -32.83 -3.63 22.50
C THR A 404 -33.20 -3.70 21.04
N ASN A 405 -33.32 -4.92 20.52
CA ASN A 405 -33.70 -5.20 19.14
C ASN A 405 -35.16 -5.67 19.09
N ASP A 406 -35.94 -5.18 18.13
CA ASP A 406 -37.35 -5.52 17.94
C ASP A 406 -37.57 -6.14 16.55
N ALA A 407 -38.28 -7.28 16.49
CA ALA A 407 -38.56 -8.01 15.25
C ALA A 407 -39.64 -7.36 14.36
N ARG A 408 -40.33 -6.30 14.84
CA ARG A 408 -41.41 -5.59 14.12
C ARG A 408 -42.37 -6.53 13.36
N SER A 409 -42.81 -7.61 13.99
CA SER A 409 -43.79 -8.54 13.41
C SER A 409 -43.31 -9.29 12.15
N THR A 410 -42.00 -9.37 11.85
CA THR A 410 -41.45 -10.12 10.70
C THR A 410 -40.66 -11.36 11.13
N LYS A 411 -40.62 -12.40 10.27
CA LYS A 411 -39.90 -13.66 10.51
C LYS A 411 -38.38 -13.57 10.23
N ALA A 412 -37.85 -12.47 9.70
CA ALA A 412 -36.48 -12.42 9.16
C ALA A 412 -35.59 -11.23 9.59
N SER A 413 -36.14 -10.15 10.18
CA SER A 413 -35.37 -8.93 10.50
C SER A 413 -35.64 -8.43 11.93
N ALA A 414 -34.61 -7.92 12.61
CA ALA A 414 -34.70 -7.26 13.91
C ALA A 414 -33.92 -5.95 13.86
N TRP A 415 -34.53 -4.84 14.26
CA TRP A 415 -33.90 -3.51 14.23
C TRP A 415 -33.64 -2.97 15.63
N THR A 416 -32.54 -2.21 15.78
CA THR A 416 -32.20 -1.51 17.02
C THR A 416 -33.29 -0.50 17.40
N LYS A 417 -33.97 -0.73 18.52
CA LYS A 417 -35.10 0.07 19.00
C LYS A 417 -34.69 1.07 20.07
N THR A 418 -33.83 0.66 21.00
CA THR A 418 -33.40 1.51 22.11
C THR A 418 -32.02 1.12 22.60
N ILE A 419 -31.17 2.12 22.82
CA ILE A 419 -29.85 2.01 23.43
C ILE A 419 -29.94 2.57 24.84
N ALA A 420 -29.44 1.82 25.82
CA ALA A 420 -29.42 2.24 27.21
C ALA A 420 -27.98 2.23 27.74
N LEU A 421 -27.46 3.42 28.02
CA LEU A 421 -26.18 3.64 28.68
C LEU A 421 -26.41 3.86 30.18
N LYS A 422 -25.70 3.11 31.01
CA LYS A 422 -25.60 3.32 32.46
C LYS A 422 -24.16 3.67 32.83
N VAL A 423 -23.94 4.79 33.51
CA VAL A 423 -22.64 5.23 34.06
C VAL A 423 -22.85 5.70 35.50
N GLY A 424 -22.41 4.91 36.48
CA GLY A 424 -22.83 5.09 37.87
C GLY A 424 -24.36 5.14 38.01
N GLU A 425 -24.88 6.22 38.60
CA GLU A 425 -26.32 6.47 38.75
C GLU A 425 -27.01 7.05 37.50
N LEU A 426 -26.23 7.53 36.52
CA LEU A 426 -26.77 8.14 35.31
C LEU A 426 -27.30 7.06 34.35
N LYS A 427 -28.53 7.23 33.86
CA LYS A 427 -29.18 6.36 32.86
C LYS A 427 -29.60 7.17 31.64
N VAL A 428 -28.92 6.99 30.52
CA VAL A 428 -29.26 7.62 29.24
C VAL A 428 -29.91 6.60 28.32
N ASN A 429 -31.10 6.90 27.81
CA ASN A 429 -31.79 6.06 26.83
C ASN A 429 -31.96 6.81 25.51
N LEU A 430 -31.42 6.24 24.44
CA LEU A 430 -31.54 6.73 23.07
C LEU A 430 -32.54 5.85 22.33
N GLY A 431 -33.58 6.46 21.77
CA GLY A 431 -34.61 5.78 21.00
C GLY A 431 -34.65 6.23 19.55
N GLN A 432 -35.45 5.54 18.75
CA GLN A 432 -35.74 5.94 17.38
C GLN A 432 -36.31 7.35 17.28
N LYS A 433 -36.13 7.99 16.12
CA LYS A 433 -36.46 9.40 15.89
C LYS A 433 -35.71 10.34 16.85
N MET A 434 -34.45 10.00 17.15
CA MET A 434 -33.53 10.84 17.93
C MET A 434 -34.03 11.17 19.34
N ARG A 435 -34.89 10.32 19.91
CA ARG A 435 -35.50 10.57 21.22
C ARG A 435 -34.53 10.26 22.34
N VAL A 436 -34.27 11.22 23.22
CA VAL A 436 -33.36 11.05 24.37
C VAL A 436 -34.13 11.14 25.68
N LYS A 437 -33.82 10.22 26.60
CA LYS A 437 -34.24 10.29 28.01
C LYS A 437 -33.04 10.18 28.93
N VAL A 438 -32.97 11.04 29.93
CA VAL A 438 -31.96 10.98 31.01
C VAL A 438 -32.69 10.74 32.33
N ASN A 439 -32.30 9.69 33.05
CA ASN A 439 -32.90 9.26 34.31
C ASN A 439 -34.43 9.09 34.24
N GLY A 440 -34.94 8.63 33.09
CA GLY A 440 -36.37 8.41 32.85
C GLY A 440 -37.14 9.62 32.30
N LYS A 441 -36.60 10.84 32.44
CA LYS A 441 -37.21 12.07 31.93
C LYS A 441 -36.77 12.33 30.48
N LYS A 442 -37.71 12.71 29.60
CA LYS A 442 -37.39 13.16 28.23
C LYS A 442 -36.67 14.51 28.31
N VAL A 443 -35.60 14.67 27.54
CA VAL A 443 -34.80 15.90 27.49
C VAL A 443 -34.73 16.43 26.06
N GLU A 444 -34.49 17.73 25.92
CA GLU A 444 -34.19 18.39 24.64
C GLU A 444 -32.68 18.50 24.46
N ILE A 445 -32.19 18.51 23.22
CA ILE A 445 -30.77 18.53 22.87
C ILE A 445 -30.43 19.91 22.30
N PRO A 446 -29.32 20.57 22.71
CA PRO A 446 -28.23 20.07 23.54
C PRO A 446 -28.60 19.92 25.03
N TYR A 447 -28.06 18.90 25.69
CA TYR A 447 -28.29 18.61 27.11
C TYR A 447 -26.96 18.31 27.80
N ARG A 448 -26.67 19.01 28.91
CA ARG A 448 -25.42 18.84 29.65
C ARG A 448 -25.69 18.61 31.14
N VAL A 449 -24.98 17.64 31.70
CA VAL A 449 -24.78 17.49 33.15
C VAL A 449 -23.32 17.86 33.43
N PRO A 450 -23.04 18.99 34.12
CA PRO A 450 -21.68 19.47 34.32
C PRO A 450 -20.71 18.38 34.78
N HIS A 451 -19.55 18.31 34.14
CA HIS A 451 -18.47 17.36 34.41
C HIS A 451 -18.86 15.86 34.36
N ARG A 452 -20.03 15.51 33.82
CA ARG A 452 -20.52 14.12 33.78
C ARG A 452 -21.05 13.70 32.42
N LEU A 453 -21.83 14.54 31.75
CA LEU A 453 -22.52 14.16 30.53
C LEU A 453 -22.65 15.36 29.61
N ASP A 454 -22.35 15.16 28.33
CA ASP A 454 -22.68 16.10 27.27
C ASP A 454 -23.42 15.34 26.17
N ILE A 455 -24.60 15.83 25.77
CA ILE A 455 -25.42 15.28 24.70
C ILE A 455 -25.64 16.39 23.68
N ASN A 456 -25.08 16.22 22.49
CA ASN A 456 -25.20 17.17 21.39
C ASN A 456 -25.81 16.53 20.16
N ARG A 457 -26.37 17.37 19.31
CA ARG A 457 -26.83 16.99 17.98
C ARG A 457 -25.75 17.30 16.96
N THR A 458 -25.46 16.33 16.10
CA THR A 458 -24.68 16.52 14.88
C THR A 458 -25.64 16.74 13.70
N VAL A 459 -25.14 16.71 12.46
CA VAL A 459 -25.99 16.93 11.26
C VAL A 459 -27.12 15.90 11.19
N ASP A 460 -26.83 14.63 11.45
CA ASP A 460 -27.74 13.50 11.30
C ASP A 460 -27.86 12.61 12.55
N SER A 461 -27.02 12.81 13.57
CA SER A 461 -26.88 11.89 14.70
C SER A 461 -26.87 12.58 16.08
N VAL A 462 -27.18 11.85 17.15
CA VAL A 462 -26.98 12.29 18.54
C VAL A 462 -25.65 11.76 19.04
N LEU A 463 -24.79 12.66 19.53
CA LEU A 463 -23.54 12.32 20.18
C LEU A 463 -23.70 12.45 21.70
N VAL A 464 -23.52 11.35 22.42
CA VAL A 464 -23.43 11.30 23.88
C VAL A 464 -21.97 11.15 24.26
N SER A 465 -21.45 12.06 25.08
CA SER A 465 -20.09 12.04 25.62
C SER A 465 -20.14 11.99 27.15
N THR A 466 -19.38 11.08 27.75
CA THR A 466 -19.30 10.91 29.21
C THR A 466 -17.94 11.33 29.75
N GLN A 467 -17.86 11.63 31.06
CA GLN A 467 -16.61 12.02 31.70
C GLN A 467 -15.58 10.88 31.78
N ILE A 468 -16.03 9.62 31.72
CA ILE A 468 -15.15 8.45 31.67
C ILE A 468 -14.64 8.13 30.24
N GLY A 469 -14.90 9.03 29.29
CA GLY A 469 -14.43 8.93 27.91
C GLY A 469 -15.26 8.05 26.97
N ILE A 470 -16.30 7.36 27.48
CA ILE A 470 -17.23 6.60 26.63
C ILE A 470 -18.08 7.55 25.81
N LYS A 471 -18.12 7.32 24.49
CA LYS A 471 -18.93 8.10 23.54
C LYS A 471 -19.89 7.19 22.77
N ILE A 472 -21.09 7.69 22.49
CA ILE A 472 -22.10 7.00 21.69
C ILE A 472 -22.62 7.92 20.61
N LEU A 473 -22.57 7.48 19.35
CA LEU A 473 -23.20 8.13 18.21
C LEU A 473 -24.41 7.31 17.77
N TRP A 474 -25.57 7.95 17.61
CA TRP A 474 -26.82 7.28 17.22
C TRP A 474 -27.58 8.10 16.18
N ASP A 475 -27.88 7.49 15.03
CA ASP A 475 -28.56 8.13 13.89
C ASP A 475 -30.09 8.26 14.06
N GLY A 476 -30.66 7.66 15.11
CA GLY A 476 -32.11 7.65 15.31
C GLY A 476 -32.86 6.58 14.52
N ILE A 477 -32.17 5.75 13.73
CA ILE A 477 -32.72 4.77 12.80
C ILE A 477 -32.16 3.38 13.09
N SER A 478 -30.89 3.13 12.80
CA SER A 478 -30.27 1.81 12.87
C SER A 478 -28.76 1.79 13.13
N PHE A 479 -28.05 2.88 12.81
CA PHE A 479 -26.61 2.99 13.00
C PHE A 479 -26.28 3.45 14.42
N LEU A 480 -25.46 2.65 15.10
CA LEU A 480 -24.93 2.92 16.42
C LEU A 480 -23.41 2.77 16.39
N GLU A 481 -22.71 3.75 16.93
CA GLU A 481 -21.28 3.68 17.18
C GLU A 481 -21.00 3.87 18.67
N VAL A 482 -20.15 3.02 19.24
CA VAL A 482 -19.66 3.11 20.61
C VAL A 482 -18.14 3.24 20.55
N SER A 483 -17.63 4.31 21.14
CA SER A 483 -16.19 4.55 21.27
C SER A 483 -15.77 4.42 22.73
N ALA A 484 -14.71 3.65 22.98
CA ALA A 484 -14.15 3.40 24.30
C ALA A 484 -12.64 3.76 24.34
N PRO A 485 -12.19 4.52 25.35
CA PRO A 485 -10.77 4.84 25.51
C PRO A 485 -9.89 3.61 25.70
N THR A 486 -8.62 3.73 25.32
CA THR A 486 -7.59 2.67 25.44
C THR A 486 -7.41 2.14 26.87
N SER A 487 -7.76 2.94 27.89
CA SER A 487 -7.75 2.51 29.30
C SER A 487 -8.73 1.37 29.64
N TYR A 488 -9.65 1.05 28.73
CA TYR A 488 -10.57 -0.09 28.83
C TYR A 488 -10.07 -1.35 28.10
N ARG A 489 -8.86 -1.34 27.53
CA ARG A 489 -8.30 -2.49 26.81
C ARG A 489 -8.29 -3.75 27.69
N GLY A 490 -8.82 -4.85 27.16
CA GLY A 490 -8.94 -6.14 27.83
C GLY A 490 -9.92 -6.19 29.01
N ARG A 491 -10.62 -5.08 29.31
CA ARG A 491 -11.58 -4.99 30.42
C ARG A 491 -13.03 -5.10 29.97
N LEU A 492 -13.29 -4.93 28.67
CA LEU A 492 -14.63 -4.90 28.13
C LEU A 492 -15.19 -6.30 27.94
N CYS A 493 -16.51 -6.42 27.95
CA CYS A 493 -17.19 -7.62 27.49
C CYS A 493 -18.60 -7.30 26.93
N GLY A 494 -19.10 -8.17 26.05
CA GLY A 494 -20.41 -8.02 25.41
C GLY A 494 -20.36 -8.46 23.95
N LEU A 495 -21.39 -8.08 23.19
CA LEU A 495 -21.42 -8.28 21.74
C LEU A 495 -20.29 -7.55 20.99
N CYS A 496 -19.74 -6.48 21.56
CA CYS A 496 -18.62 -5.73 20.98
C CYS A 496 -17.24 -6.35 21.25
N GLY A 497 -17.18 -7.55 21.82
CA GLY A 497 -15.91 -8.22 22.12
C GLY A 497 -15.27 -7.78 23.43
N ASN A 498 -13.98 -8.09 23.60
CA ASN A 498 -13.21 -7.83 24.82
C ASN A 498 -12.22 -6.66 24.71
N PHE A 499 -12.04 -6.12 23.50
CA PHE A 499 -11.17 -4.98 23.20
C PHE A 499 -9.72 -5.25 23.60
N ASN A 500 -9.11 -6.33 23.10
CA ASN A 500 -7.72 -6.69 23.38
C ASN A 500 -6.80 -6.65 22.14
N SER A 501 -7.32 -6.18 21.01
CA SER A 501 -6.72 -6.20 19.66
C SER A 501 -6.58 -7.59 19.03
N LEU A 502 -7.34 -8.59 19.50
CA LEU A 502 -7.38 -9.93 18.91
C LEU A 502 -8.79 -10.29 18.41
N PRO A 503 -9.10 -10.03 17.13
CA PRO A 503 -10.44 -10.32 16.58
C PRO A 503 -10.86 -11.79 16.71
N LYS A 504 -9.89 -12.72 16.80
CA LYS A 504 -10.15 -14.16 16.83
C LYS A 504 -10.90 -14.60 18.09
N ASP A 505 -10.74 -13.91 19.22
CA ASP A 505 -11.34 -14.31 20.50
C ASP A 505 -12.62 -13.54 20.87
N ASP A 506 -13.06 -12.60 20.02
CA ASP A 506 -14.21 -11.73 20.25
C ASP A 506 -15.53 -12.46 20.48
N PHE A 507 -15.62 -13.74 20.08
CA PHE A 507 -16.78 -14.59 20.34
C PHE A 507 -16.73 -15.28 21.71
N THR A 508 -16.17 -14.59 22.70
CA THR A 508 -16.11 -15.04 24.09
C THR A 508 -17.44 -14.76 24.79
N THR A 509 -18.06 -15.80 25.31
CA THR A 509 -19.35 -15.71 26.03
C THR A 509 -19.18 -15.09 27.42
N ARG A 510 -20.29 -14.72 28.06
CA ARG A 510 -20.32 -14.26 29.47
C ARG A 510 -19.61 -15.19 30.47
N ARG A 511 -19.49 -16.50 30.15
CA ARG A 511 -18.82 -17.51 30.99
C ARG A 511 -17.35 -17.72 30.61
N GLY A 512 -16.77 -16.88 29.75
CA GLY A 512 -15.37 -17.01 29.30
C GLY A 512 -15.14 -18.08 28.23
N ARG A 513 -16.18 -18.75 27.73
CA ARG A 513 -16.04 -19.76 26.66
C ARG A 513 -16.02 -19.12 25.29
N LEU A 514 -15.00 -19.42 24.48
CA LEU A 514 -14.91 -19.03 23.07
C LEU A 514 -15.86 -19.88 22.20
N LEU A 515 -16.56 -19.24 21.27
CA LEU A 515 -17.44 -19.89 20.29
C LEU A 515 -17.03 -19.51 18.86
N GLN A 516 -17.43 -20.32 17.89
CA GLN A 516 -17.28 -20.00 16.46
C GLN A 516 -18.60 -19.52 15.83
N ASP A 517 -19.73 -20.02 16.33
CA ASP A 517 -21.06 -19.69 15.82
C ASP A 517 -21.57 -18.35 16.38
N SER A 518 -21.86 -17.40 15.49
CA SER A 518 -22.30 -16.05 15.86
C SER A 518 -23.67 -16.03 16.54
N GLN A 519 -24.56 -16.98 16.22
CA GLN A 519 -25.91 -17.04 16.80
C GLN A 519 -25.86 -17.47 18.27
N ARG A 520 -25.11 -18.53 18.58
CA ARG A 520 -24.87 -19.00 19.95
C ARG A 520 -24.11 -17.97 20.77
N PHE A 521 -23.11 -17.31 20.18
CA PHE A 521 -22.41 -16.20 20.81
C PHE A 521 -23.37 -15.06 21.18
N GLY A 522 -24.12 -14.55 20.20
CA GLY A 522 -25.04 -13.44 20.42
C GLY A 522 -26.11 -13.75 21.47
N GLN A 523 -26.65 -14.97 21.43
CA GLN A 523 -27.65 -15.43 22.40
C GLN A 523 -27.10 -15.52 23.83
N SER A 524 -25.79 -15.79 24.01
CA SER A 524 -25.16 -15.84 25.33
C SER A 524 -25.12 -14.48 26.05
N TRP A 525 -25.30 -13.38 25.31
CA TRP A 525 -25.30 -12.00 25.81
C TRP A 525 -26.69 -11.42 26.06
N ALA A 526 -27.75 -12.22 25.93
CA ALA A 526 -29.11 -11.81 26.26
C ALA A 526 -29.23 -11.38 27.74
N VAL A 527 -30.04 -10.34 28.01
CA VAL A 527 -30.29 -9.82 29.36
C VAL A 527 -31.79 -9.71 29.65
N GLY A 528 -32.22 -10.20 30.81
CA GLY A 528 -33.63 -10.30 31.20
C GLY A 528 -34.14 -11.75 31.26
N GLY A 529 -35.34 -11.97 31.80
CA GLY A 529 -35.91 -13.31 31.96
C GLY A 529 -36.22 -14.01 30.62
N LYS A 530 -36.02 -15.33 30.56
CA LYS A 530 -36.19 -16.18 29.35
C LYS A 530 -37.51 -15.95 28.58
N LYS A 531 -38.59 -15.55 29.28
CA LYS A 531 -39.91 -15.28 28.68
C LYS A 531 -39.96 -14.03 27.78
N ARG A 532 -39.00 -13.10 27.86
CA ARG A 532 -38.95 -11.86 27.04
C ARG A 532 -38.20 -12.00 25.71
N CYS A 533 -37.42 -13.06 25.52
CA CYS A 533 -36.64 -13.29 24.29
C CYS A 533 -37.23 -14.39 23.40
N ALA A 534 -38.40 -14.96 23.75
CA ALA A 534 -39.05 -16.00 22.97
C ALA A 534 -39.83 -15.35 21.82
N ARG A 535 -39.59 -15.80 20.58
CA ARG A 535 -40.50 -15.54 19.46
C ARG A 535 -41.88 -16.08 19.85
N THR A 536 -42.90 -15.25 19.88
CA THR A 536 -44.28 -15.70 20.03
C THR A 536 -44.59 -16.68 18.90
N ARG A 537 -44.71 -17.98 19.21
CA ARG A 537 -45.35 -18.92 18.28
C ARG A 537 -46.84 -18.55 18.30
N LEU A 538 -47.39 -18.19 17.14
CA LEU A 538 -48.84 -18.15 16.97
C LEU A 538 -49.40 -19.56 17.28
N PRO A 539 -50.60 -19.69 17.86
CA PRO A 539 -51.21 -20.99 18.13
C PRO A 539 -51.37 -21.76 16.81
N ASN A 540 -51.05 -23.06 16.82
CA ASN A 540 -51.39 -23.97 15.71
C ASN A 540 -52.90 -23.88 15.49
N VAL A 541 -53.32 -23.39 14.33
CA VAL A 541 -54.67 -23.65 13.83
C VAL A 541 -54.63 -25.09 13.34
N ASP A 542 -55.30 -25.96 14.10
CA ASP A 542 -55.59 -27.33 13.72
C ASP A 542 -56.44 -27.30 12.43
N VAL A 543 -55.82 -27.58 11.29
CA VAL A 543 -56.57 -27.88 10.06
C VAL A 543 -56.70 -29.38 9.98
N SER A 544 -57.78 -29.86 10.60
CA SER A 544 -58.34 -31.19 10.39
C SER A 544 -58.47 -31.47 8.89
N GLY A 545 -57.99 -32.64 8.49
CA GLY A 545 -57.84 -33.03 7.09
C GLY A 545 -59.15 -33.04 6.32
N ARG A 546 -59.11 -32.48 5.10
CA ARG A 546 -60.01 -32.86 4.02
C ARG A 546 -59.18 -33.39 2.85
N ARG A 547 -59.41 -34.68 2.57
CA ARG A 547 -58.86 -35.46 1.46
C ARG A 547 -59.23 -34.82 0.12
N CYS A 548 -58.25 -34.62 -0.75
CA CYS A 548 -58.51 -34.43 -2.18
C CYS A 548 -58.19 -35.74 -2.92
N ARG A 549 -59.24 -36.32 -3.51
CA ARG A 549 -59.18 -37.48 -4.41
C ARG A 549 -58.49 -37.07 -5.71
N GLY A 550 -57.52 -37.86 -6.17
CA GLY A 550 -56.99 -37.76 -7.51
C GLY A 550 -57.97 -38.32 -8.55
N ARG A 551 -58.11 -37.62 -9.67
CA ARG A 551 -58.46 -38.20 -10.97
C ARG A 551 -57.62 -37.54 -12.05
N LYS A 552 -57.06 -38.40 -12.91
CA LYS A 552 -56.25 -38.12 -14.10
C LYS A 552 -57.08 -37.36 -15.14
N ASP A 553 -56.48 -36.45 -15.92
CA ASP A 553 -56.27 -36.70 -17.35
C ASP A 553 -55.38 -35.68 -18.08
N HIS A 554 -54.58 -36.28 -18.97
CA HIS A 554 -53.96 -35.85 -20.23
C HIS A 554 -52.80 -34.84 -20.35
N ARG A 555 -51.78 -35.35 -21.07
CA ARG A 555 -50.50 -34.83 -21.56
C ARG A 555 -50.73 -34.08 -22.89
N ALA A 556 -50.20 -32.86 -22.99
CA ALA A 556 -49.11 -32.43 -23.92
C ALA A 556 -49.61 -31.80 -25.24
N PRO A 557 -48.78 -31.10 -26.05
CA PRO A 557 -47.54 -30.33 -25.79
C PRO A 557 -47.61 -28.89 -26.39
N CYS A 558 -46.57 -28.07 -26.29
CA CYS A 558 -46.27 -27.09 -27.36
C CYS A 558 -44.82 -26.59 -27.34
N SER A 559 -44.30 -26.46 -28.56
CA SER A 559 -42.95 -26.15 -29.01
C SER A 559 -42.81 -24.71 -29.53
N ILE A 560 -41.58 -24.20 -29.41
CA ILE A 560 -40.83 -23.17 -30.18
C ILE A 560 -41.59 -22.35 -31.25
N SER A 561 -41.39 -21.02 -31.21
CA SER A 561 -41.16 -20.18 -32.40
C SER A 561 -40.38 -18.92 -32.04
N ALA A 562 -39.42 -18.57 -32.90
CA ALA A 562 -38.55 -17.41 -32.84
C ALA A 562 -39.12 -16.21 -33.62
N ASP A 563 -38.43 -15.08 -33.42
CA ASP A 563 -38.31 -13.86 -34.24
C ASP A 563 -39.40 -12.77 -34.21
N GLU A 564 -38.96 -11.56 -33.84
CA GLU A 564 -38.82 -10.40 -34.74
C GLU A 564 -39.11 -9.03 -34.06
N GLN A 565 -38.05 -8.20 -34.05
CA GLN A 565 -37.99 -6.75 -34.21
C GLN A 565 -38.73 -5.73 -33.30
N ALA A 566 -37.87 -4.83 -32.79
CA ALA A 566 -37.93 -3.38 -32.95
C ALA A 566 -38.82 -2.51 -32.05
N ARG A 567 -38.13 -1.50 -31.51
CA ARG A 567 -38.57 -0.14 -31.15
C ARG A 567 -39.55 0.02 -29.97
N GLY A 568 -39.06 0.79 -28.99
CA GLY A 568 -39.76 2.02 -28.64
C GLY A 568 -40.26 2.12 -27.20
N ILE A 569 -39.61 3.03 -26.46
CA ILE A 569 -40.21 4.01 -25.56
C ILE A 569 -40.88 3.47 -24.27
N ALA A 570 -40.23 3.85 -23.17
CA ALA A 570 -40.76 4.33 -21.88
C ALA A 570 -42.15 3.87 -21.43
N SER A 571 -42.21 3.31 -20.21
CA SER A 571 -42.79 4.03 -19.07
C SER A 571 -42.74 3.23 -17.76
N THR A 572 -42.49 3.99 -16.71
CA THR A 572 -42.76 3.83 -15.28
C THR A 572 -43.89 2.90 -14.85
N SER A 573 -43.66 2.10 -13.80
CA SER A 573 -44.53 1.91 -12.62
C SER A 573 -43.85 0.90 -11.68
N GLN A 574 -43.48 1.25 -10.45
CA GLN A 574 -44.30 1.21 -9.23
C GLN A 574 -44.95 -0.16 -8.97
N CYS A 575 -44.34 -0.92 -8.06
CA CYS A 575 -44.94 -1.38 -6.80
C CYS A 575 -43.82 -1.55 -5.75
#